data_AF-A0A966C0P0-F1
#
_entry.id   AF-A0A966C0P0-F1
#
_cell.length_a   1.000
_cell.length_b   1.000
_cell.length_c   1.000
_cell.angle_alpha   90.00
_cell.angle_beta   90.00
_cell.angle_gamma   90.00
#
_symmetry.space_group_name_H-M   'P 1'
#
loop_
_entity.id
_entity.type
_entity.pdbx_description
1 polymer ?
#
loop_
_entity_poly.entity_id
_entity_poly.type
_entity_poly.pdbx_seq_one_letter_code
_entity_poly.pdbx_strand_id
1 'polypeptide(L)' 'MRVKASTCREQEARQLDLAVNDPLESRRKVAAAAAKAWGIEAIQAEKREAGHLSPRDKLDAEIALEFAGENETDDLQDRD' A
#
# COMPACT_ATOMS: atom_id res chain seq x y z
N MET A 1 6.07 -5.12 -1.67
CA MET A 1 5.95 -4.73 -0.24
C MET A 1 4.72 -3.86 -0.08
N ARG A 2 3.73 -4.27 0.73
CA ARG A 2 2.51 -3.48 0.97
C ARG A 2 2.73 -2.55 2.16
N VAL A 3 2.26 -1.30 2.06
CA VAL A 3 2.34 -0.33 3.17
C VAL A 3 1.44 -0.75 4.32
N LYS A 4 1.93 -0.55 5.54
CA LYS A 4 1.21 -0.82 6.79
C LYS A 4 0.19 0.26 7.08
N ALA A 5 -0.84 -0.09 7.85
CA ALA A 5 -1.84 0.86 8.33
C ALA A 5 -1.19 2.05 9.05
N SER A 6 -0.21 1.80 9.92
CA SER A 6 0.50 2.83 10.69
C SER A 6 1.18 3.86 9.78
N THR A 7 1.89 3.42 8.74
CA THR A 7 2.54 4.30 7.76
C THR A 7 1.53 5.14 6.99
N CYS A 8 0.38 4.56 6.63
CA CYS A 8 -0.67 5.30 5.94
C CYS A 8 -1.28 6.38 6.85
N ARG A 9 -1.48 6.08 8.15
CA ARG A 9 -1.96 7.05 9.15
C ARG A 9 -0.95 8.18 9.42
N GLU A 10 0.33 7.86 9.52
CA GLU A 10 1.40 8.86 9.66
C GLU A 10 1.41 9.81 8.46
N GLN A 11 1.26 9.27 7.24
CA GLN A 11 1.22 10.07 6.03
C GLN A 11 -0.06 10.91 5.92
N GLU A 12 -1.22 10.35 6.29
CA GLU A 12 -2.48 11.11 6.40
C GLU A 12 -2.31 12.31 7.34
N ALA A 13 -1.80 12.10 8.56
CA ALA A 13 -1.59 13.16 9.54
C ALA A 13 -0.63 14.24 9.02
N ARG A 14 0.49 13.84 8.40
CA ARG A 14 1.44 14.79 7.80
C ARG A 14 0.80 15.63 6.69
N GLN A 15 -0.02 15.02 5.84
CA GLN A 15 -0.67 15.75 4.74
C GLN A 15 -1.80 16.65 5.25
N LEU A 16 -2.48 16.29 6.33
CA LEU A 16 -3.44 17.17 7.01
C LEU A 16 -2.73 18.41 7.58
N ASP A 17 -1.58 18.23 8.24
CA ASP A 17 -0.78 19.35 8.74
C ASP A 17 -0.37 20.31 7.61
N LEU A 18 0.12 19.77 6.50
CA LEU A 18 0.43 20.55 5.30
C LEU A 18 -0.81 21.24 4.71
N ALA A 19 -1.97 20.57 4.68
CA ALA A 19 -3.20 21.15 4.17
C ALA A 19 -3.68 22.37 4.98
N VAL A 20 -3.32 22.43 6.26
CA VAL A 20 -3.65 23.56 7.15
C VAL A 20 -2.61 24.68 7.03
N ASN A 21 -1.33 24.32 7.04
CA ASN A 21 -0.24 25.27 7.30
C ASN A 21 0.51 25.76 6.04
N ASP A 22 0.30 25.14 4.87
CA ASP A 22 1.05 25.53 3.67
C ASP A 22 0.65 26.93 3.17
N PRO A 23 1.62 27.83 2.89
CA PRO A 23 1.33 29.20 2.47
C PRO A 23 0.65 29.28 1.10
N LEU A 24 0.74 28.25 0.26
CA LEU A 24 0.13 28.23 -1.07
C LEU A 24 -1.19 27.44 -1.05
N GLU A 25 -2.29 28.07 -1.45
CA GLU A 25 -3.60 27.44 -1.52
C GLU A 25 -3.63 26.21 -2.45
N SER A 26 -2.92 26.28 -3.58
CA SER A 26 -2.79 25.16 -4.51
C SER A 26 -2.15 23.93 -3.84
N ARG A 27 -1.12 24.14 -3.01
CA ARG A 27 -0.47 23.06 -2.26
C ARG A 27 -1.36 22.53 -1.14
N ARG A 28 -2.10 23.38 -0.44
CA ARG A 28 -3.09 22.95 0.55
C ARG A 28 -4.15 22.02 -0.05
N LYS A 29 -4.65 22.35 -1.25
CA LYS A 29 -5.61 21.52 -1.99
C LYS A 29 -5.03 20.14 -2.34
N VAL A 30 -3.79 20.10 -2.82
CA VAL A 30 -3.10 18.83 -3.14
C VAL A 30 -2.86 18.01 -1.88
N ALA A 31 -2.41 18.64 -0.79
CA ALA A 31 -2.18 17.98 0.50
C ALA A 31 -3.49 17.41 1.07
N ALA A 32 -4.60 18.13 1.00
CA ALA A 32 -5.91 17.62 1.44
C ALA A 32 -6.36 16.39 0.61
N ALA A 33 -6.15 16.42 -0.71
CA ALA A 33 -6.44 15.27 -1.56
C ALA A 33 -5.54 14.06 -1.24
N ALA A 34 -4.25 14.31 -1.00
CA ALA A 34 -3.31 13.28 -0.59
C ALA A 34 -3.66 12.68 0.78
N ALA A 35 -4.01 13.52 1.76
CA ALA A 35 -4.48 13.07 3.08
C ALA A 35 -5.67 12.12 2.96
N LYS A 36 -6.66 12.48 2.14
CA LYS A 36 -7.83 11.62 1.87
C LYS A 36 -7.42 10.28 1.24
N ALA A 37 -6.50 10.29 0.27
CA ALA A 37 -6.02 9.06 -0.36
C ALA A 37 -5.30 8.15 0.64
N TRP A 38 -4.43 8.73 1.49
CA TRP A 38 -3.76 7.99 2.56
C TRP A 38 -4.72 7.44 3.59
N GLY A 39 -5.76 8.19 3.99
CA GLY A 39 -6.79 7.70 4.90
C GLY A 39 -7.58 6.51 4.33
N ILE A 40 -7.88 6.52 3.02
CA ILE A 40 -8.52 5.37 2.35
C ILE A 40 -7.60 4.15 2.34
N GLU A 41 -6.32 4.32 2.00
CA GLU A 41 -5.35 3.22 2.02
C GLU A 41 -5.13 2.69 3.45
N ALA A 42 -5.14 3.55 4.45
CA ALA A 42 -5.03 3.14 5.85
C ALA A 42 -6.17 2.18 6.24
N ILE A 43 -7.42 2.51 5.88
CA ILE A 43 -8.58 1.64 6.13
C ILE A 43 -8.42 0.29 5.41
N GLN A 44 -7.90 0.28 4.18
CA GLN A 44 -7.66 -0.96 3.44
C GLN A 44 -6.54 -1.78 4.07
N ALA A 45 -5.46 -1.14 4.49
CA ALA A 45 -4.35 -1.77 5.19
C ALA A 45 -4.80 -2.36 6.54
N GLU A 46 -5.61 -1.63 7.32
CA GLU A 46 -6.21 -2.12 8.58
C GLU A 46 -7.04 -3.39 8.35
N LYS A 47 -7.87 -3.41 7.30
CA LYS A 47 -8.65 -4.60 6.93
C LYS A 47 -7.74 -5.79 6.60
N ARG A 48 -6.72 -5.56 5.77
CA ARG A 48 -5.76 -6.60 5.38
C ARG A 48 -5.00 -7.14 6.59
N GLU A 49 -4.54 -6.26 7.49
CA GLU A 49 -3.83 -6.62 8.72
C GLU A 49 -4.71 -7.37 9.72
N ALA A 50 -6.02 -7.06 9.76
CA ALA A 50 -7.02 -7.81 10.52
C ALA A 50 -7.40 -9.17 9.89
N GLY A 51 -6.76 -9.56 8.78
CA GLY A 51 -7.00 -10.83 8.09
C GLY A 51 -8.14 -10.80 7.07
N HIS A 52 -8.74 -9.63 6.81
CA HIS A 52 -9.73 -9.48 5.73
C HIS A 52 -9.02 -9.35 4.39
N LEU A 53 -8.80 -10.50 3.73
CA LEU A 53 -8.30 -10.56 2.37
C LEU A 53 -9.45 -10.48 1.37
N SER A 54 -9.42 -9.47 0.49
CA SER A 54 -10.36 -9.40 -0.63
C SER A 54 -10.09 -10.52 -1.65
N PRO A 55 -11.05 -10.86 -2.53
CA PRO A 55 -10.80 -11.79 -3.63
C PRO A 55 -9.60 -11.39 -4.50
N ARG A 56 -9.40 -10.08 -4.69
CA ARG A 56 -8.23 -9.54 -5.40
C ARG A 56 -6.93 -9.78 -4.62
N ASP A 57 -6.95 -9.65 -3.29
CA ASP A 57 -5.77 -9.96 -2.47
C ASP A 57 -5.35 -11.42 -2.57
N LYS A 58 -6.33 -12.33 -2.69
CA LYS A 58 -6.06 -13.76 -2.89
C LYS A 58 -5.43 -14.01 -4.25
N LEU A 59 -6.00 -13.44 -5.32
CA LEU A 59 -5.46 -13.56 -6.66
C LEU A 59 -4.02 -13.01 -6.75
N ASP A 60 -3.77 -11.83 -6.17
CA ASP A 60 -2.43 -11.25 -6.13
C ASP A 60 -1.44 -12.16 -5.38
N ALA A 61 -1.88 -12.85 -4.32
CA ALA A 61 -1.05 -13.79 -3.57
C ALA A 61 -0.78 -15.09 -4.34
N GLU A 62 -1.78 -15.61 -5.05
CA GLU A 62 -1.65 -16.77 -5.94
C GLU A 62 -0.65 -16.48 -7.07
N ILE A 63 -0.77 -15.32 -7.72
CA ILE A 63 0.16 -14.85 -8.74
C ILE A 63 1.58 -14.71 -8.17
N ALA A 64 1.73 -14.09 -7.00
CA ALA A 64 3.05 -13.93 -6.38
C ALA A 64 3.70 -15.28 -6.03
N LEU A 65 2.90 -16.29 -5.70
CA LEU A 65 3.36 -17.65 -5.41
C LEU A 65 3.77 -18.40 -6.68
N GLU A 66 3.03 -18.24 -7.77
CA GLU A 66 3.39 -18.76 -9.10
C GLU A 66 4.78 -18.26 -9.53
N PHE A 67 5.00 -16.94 -9.49
CA PHE A 67 6.31 -16.35 -9.83
C PHE A 67 7.45 -16.80 -8.91
N ALA A 68 7.17 -17.06 -7.63
CA ALA A 68 8.19 -17.54 -6.70
C ALA A 68 8.61 -18.98 -7.02
N GLY A 69 7.67 -19.83 -7.42
CA GLY A 69 7.92 -21.23 -7.80
C GLY A 69 8.65 -21.37 -9.14
N GLU A 70 8.43 -20.46 -10.09
CA GLU A 70 9.16 -20.47 -11.37
C GLU A 70 10.67 -20.30 -11.17
N ASN A 71 11.11 -19.38 -10.29
CA ASN A 71 12.53 -19.18 -9.99
C ASN A 71 13.20 -20.43 -9.39
N GLU A 72 12.53 -21.16 -8.50
CA GLU A 72 13.08 -22.40 -7.91
C GLU A 72 13.18 -23.54 -8.94
N THR A 73 12.32 -23.53 -9.95
CA THR A 73 12.30 -24.55 -11.01
C THR A 73 13.40 -24.30 -12.05
N ASP A 74 13.69 -23.04 -12.35
CA ASP A 74 14.78 -22.60 -13.23
C ASP A 74 16.16 -22.91 -12.60
N ASP A 75 16.33 -22.63 -11.30
CA ASP A 75 17.55 -22.96 -10.53
C ASP A 75 17.86 -24.47 -10.44
N LEU A 76 16.84 -25.32 -10.58
CA LEU A 76 17.00 -26.79 -10.63
C LEU A 76 17.37 -27.29 -12.02
N GLN A 77 17.02 -26.57 -13.10
CA GLN A 77 17.36 -26.93 -14.47
C GLN A 77 18.79 -26.53 -14.87
N ASP A 78 19.34 -25.47 -14.26
CA ASP A 78 20.72 -25.00 -14.50
C ASP A 78 21.81 -25.77 -13.74
N ARG A 79 21.45 -26.82 -12.99
CA ARG A 79 22.37 -27.65 -12.17
C ARG A 79 22.66 -29.05 -12.74
N ASP A 80 22.09 -29.41 -13.89
CA ASP A 80 22.38 -30.64 -14.66
C ASP A 80 23.18 -30.33 -15.93
#